data_AF-A0A536GMN8-F1
#
_entry.id   AF-A0A536GMN8-F1
#
_cell.length_a   1.000
_cell.length_b   1.000
_cell.length_c   1.000
_cell.angle_alpha   90.00
_cell.angle_beta   90.00
_cell.angle_gamma   90.00
#
_symmetry.space_group_name_H-M   'P 1'
#
loop_
_entity.id
_entity.type
_entity.pdbx_description
1 polymer ?
#
loop_
_entity_poly.entity_id
_entity_poly.type
_entity_poly.pdbx_seq_one_letter_code
_entity_poly.pdbx_strand_id
1 'polypeptide(L)'
;MLNTPLHEWNLKPAEAIALQKELAKRVIREDQLGEVRTIAGVDMAINEQNGMARAAVVLLSFPELEILERHVYEEPVRMAYVPGLLSFREIPCILGAFARLKQQPDLVMVDGQGIAHPRRLGIASHLGLWINLPTIGCAKSILVGSHPALGDEVGSWVPLKDRGEIIGAVLRTRSHVKPMIISLGHRISLETSIH
;
A
#
# COMPACT_ATOMS: atom_id res chain seq x y z
N MET A 1 19.82 -5.29 -2.95
CA MET A 1 19.92 -6.46 -3.86
C MET A 1 18.55 -6.67 -4.47
N LEU A 2 18.42 -6.67 -5.80
CA LEU A 2 17.13 -6.86 -6.45
C LEU A 2 16.79 -8.35 -6.44
N ASN A 3 15.74 -8.71 -5.69
CA ASN A 3 15.15 -10.04 -5.68
C ASN A 3 14.72 -10.47 -7.09
N THR A 4 14.62 -11.77 -7.30
CA THR A 4 13.95 -12.36 -8.47
C THR A 4 12.59 -11.69 -8.68
N PRO A 5 12.27 -11.23 -9.90
CA PRO A 5 10.99 -10.55 -10.17
C PRO A 5 9.81 -11.46 -9.79
N LEU A 6 8.82 -10.91 -9.08
CA LEU A 6 7.69 -11.68 -8.57
C LEU A 6 6.79 -12.21 -9.70
N HIS A 7 6.67 -11.44 -10.78
CA HIS A 7 5.94 -11.75 -12.01
C HIS A 7 6.21 -10.66 -13.07
N GLU A 8 5.66 -10.83 -14.28
CA GLU A 8 5.65 -9.82 -15.34
C GLU A 8 4.52 -8.80 -15.18
N TRP A 9 4.69 -7.57 -15.71
CA TRP A 9 3.69 -6.50 -15.61
C TRP A 9 2.69 -6.46 -16.76
N ASN A 10 3.06 -7.00 -17.93
CA ASN A 10 2.28 -6.93 -19.16
C ASN A 10 1.32 -8.12 -19.29
N LEU A 11 0.49 -8.35 -18.28
CA LEU A 11 -0.48 -9.45 -18.23
C LEU A 11 -1.83 -9.03 -18.80
N LYS A 12 -2.56 -9.98 -19.40
CA LYS A 12 -3.98 -9.73 -19.74
C LYS A 12 -4.79 -9.57 -18.45
N PRO A 13 -5.89 -8.79 -18.45
CA PRO A 13 -6.68 -8.56 -17.25
C PRO A 13 -7.12 -9.85 -16.52
N ALA A 14 -7.51 -10.89 -17.26
CA ALA A 14 -7.90 -12.17 -16.66
C ALA A 14 -6.73 -12.87 -15.94
N GLU A 15 -5.53 -12.83 -16.52
CA GLU A 15 -4.31 -13.40 -15.94
C GLU A 15 -3.87 -12.60 -14.71
N ALA A 16 -3.93 -11.26 -14.78
CA ALA A 16 -3.65 -10.39 -13.65
C ALA A 16 -4.62 -10.64 -12.48
N ILE A 17 -5.91 -10.83 -12.74
CA ILE A 17 -6.91 -11.17 -11.71
C ILE A 17 -6.61 -12.54 -11.08
N ALA A 18 -6.26 -13.54 -11.88
CA ALA A 18 -5.88 -14.86 -11.37
C ALA A 18 -4.64 -14.76 -10.48
N LEU A 19 -3.62 -14.04 -10.94
CA LEU A 19 -2.40 -13.78 -10.20
C LEU A 19 -2.65 -13.04 -8.88
N GLN A 20 -3.55 -12.04 -8.85
CA GLN A 20 -3.91 -11.36 -7.61
C GLN A 20 -4.41 -12.34 -6.54
N LYS A 21 -5.23 -13.32 -6.94
CA LYS A 21 -5.75 -14.34 -6.01
C LYS A 21 -4.65 -15.27 -5.49
N GLU A 22 -3.68 -15.61 -6.32
CA GLU A 22 -2.54 -16.44 -5.90
C GLU A 22 -1.59 -15.68 -4.99
N LEU A 23 -1.25 -14.43 -5.34
CA LEU A 23 -0.39 -13.57 -4.52
C LEU A 23 -1.04 -13.20 -3.18
N ALA A 24 -2.36 -13.03 -3.13
CA ALA A 24 -3.07 -12.76 -1.88
C ALA A 24 -2.83 -13.83 -0.81
N LYS A 25 -2.64 -15.11 -1.20
CA LYS A 25 -2.35 -16.22 -0.28
C LYS A 25 -0.94 -16.12 0.33
N ARG A 26 -0.04 -15.35 -0.28
CA ARG A 26 1.35 -15.16 0.16
C ARG A 26 1.51 -13.97 1.10
N VAL A 27 0.46 -13.17 1.29
CA VAL A 27 0.48 -12.03 2.20
C VAL A 27 0.55 -12.53 3.64
N ILE A 28 1.68 -12.29 4.30
CA ILE A 28 1.84 -12.49 5.73
C ILE A 28 1.10 -11.38 6.46
N ARG A 29 0.20 -11.74 7.38
CA ARG A 29 -0.69 -10.83 8.13
C ARG A 29 -0.34 -10.71 9.61
N GLU A 30 0.87 -11.14 9.94
CA GLU A 30 1.45 -11.13 11.27
C GLU A 30 2.72 -10.29 11.24
N ASP A 31 3.11 -9.78 12.41
CA ASP A 31 4.27 -8.94 12.56
C ASP A 31 5.57 -9.71 12.24
N GLN A 32 6.24 -9.26 11.18
CA GLN A 32 7.59 -9.67 10.83
C GLN A 32 8.44 -8.44 10.54
N LEU A 33 8.45 -7.54 11.51
CA LEU A 33 9.21 -6.31 11.54
C LEU A 33 10.01 -6.22 12.86
N GLY A 34 11.21 -5.66 12.78
CA GLY A 34 12.03 -5.35 13.94
C GLY A 34 11.70 -3.97 14.50
N GLU A 35 12.69 -3.36 15.16
CA GLU A 35 12.62 -1.96 15.55
C GLU A 35 12.52 -1.07 14.29
N VAL A 36 11.50 -0.21 14.23
CA VAL A 36 11.28 0.71 13.11
C VAL A 36 12.02 2.01 13.41
N ARG A 37 13.07 2.30 12.65
CA ARG A 37 13.84 3.56 12.72
C ARG A 37 13.65 4.42 11.49
N THR A 38 13.17 3.82 10.40
CA THR A 38 12.93 4.50 9.12
C THR A 38 11.61 4.07 8.50
N ILE A 39 10.86 5.03 8.00
CA ILE A 39 9.58 4.82 7.32
C ILE A 39 9.65 5.43 5.91
N ALA A 40 9.30 4.66 4.89
CA ALA A 40 9.12 5.18 3.54
C ALA A 40 7.63 5.48 3.28
N GLY A 41 7.32 6.73 2.95
CA GLY A 41 6.03 7.12 2.39
C GLY A 41 6.05 7.03 0.86
N VAL A 42 5.00 6.45 0.29
CA VAL A 42 4.87 6.23 -1.17
C VAL A 42 3.57 6.83 -1.68
N ASP A 43 3.69 7.65 -2.71
CA ASP A 43 2.54 8.21 -3.44
C ASP A 43 2.79 8.17 -4.95
N MET A 44 1.71 8.20 -5.71
CA MET A 44 1.66 7.91 -7.14
C MET A 44 0.61 8.78 -7.82
N ALA A 45 0.96 9.29 -9.00
CA ALA A 45 0.02 9.94 -9.89
C ALA A 45 0.20 9.45 -11.32
N ILE A 46 -0.90 9.28 -12.05
CA ILE A 46 -0.90 9.03 -13.48
C ILE A 46 -1.44 10.26 -14.19
N ASN A 47 -0.65 10.78 -15.14
CA ASN A 47 -1.11 11.77 -16.08
C ASN A 47 -1.74 11.07 -17.29
N GLU A 48 -3.08 10.97 -17.30
CA GLU A 48 -3.82 10.31 -18.38
C GLU A 48 -3.74 11.08 -19.72
N GLN A 49 -3.32 12.35 -19.75
CA GLN A 49 -3.17 13.10 -21.01
C GLN A 49 -1.96 12.65 -21.83
N ASN A 50 -0.87 12.26 -21.16
CA ASN A 50 0.37 11.83 -21.82
C ASN A 50 0.77 10.38 -21.50
N GLY A 51 -0.05 9.66 -20.72
CA GLY A 51 0.18 8.27 -20.37
C GLY A 51 1.39 8.03 -19.47
N MET A 52 1.83 9.04 -18.70
CA MET A 52 2.99 8.94 -17.81
C MET A 52 2.57 8.69 -16.36
N ALA A 53 3.20 7.72 -15.71
CA ALA A 53 3.14 7.53 -14.27
C ALA A 53 4.29 8.28 -13.59
N ARG A 54 4.02 8.87 -12.42
CA ARG A 54 5.00 9.52 -11.56
C ARG A 54 4.85 8.97 -10.14
N ALA A 55 5.91 8.38 -9.62
CA ALA A 55 5.97 7.92 -8.24
C ALA A 55 6.91 8.81 -7.42
N ALA A 56 6.56 9.03 -6.16
CA ALA A 56 7.44 9.63 -5.17
C ALA A 56 7.62 8.67 -4.00
N VAL A 57 8.87 8.53 -3.55
CA VAL A 57 9.22 7.82 -2.32
C VAL A 57 9.99 8.79 -1.43
N VAL A 58 9.52 8.96 -0.20
CA VAL A 58 10.17 9.80 0.82
C VAL A 58 10.52 8.91 1.99
N LEU A 59 11.80 8.88 2.35
CA LEU A 59 12.29 8.16 3.51
C LEU A 59 12.42 9.12 4.68
N LEU A 60 11.81 8.75 5.80
CA LEU A 60 11.78 9.53 7.04
C LEU A 60 12.50 8.77 8.16
N SER A 61 13.14 9.48 9.09
CA SER A 61 13.47 8.92 10.40
C SER A 61 12.21 8.70 11.23
N PHE A 62 12.27 7.80 12.18
CA PHE A 62 11.20 7.56 13.15
C PHE A 62 11.81 7.41 14.55
N PRO A 63 11.27 8.09 15.58
CA PRO A 63 9.99 8.83 15.60
C PRO A 63 10.04 10.29 15.14
N GLU A 64 11.20 10.86 14.80
CA GLU A 64 11.36 12.31 14.58
C GLU A 64 10.73 12.82 13.27
N LEU A 65 10.45 11.92 12.31
CA LEU A 65 9.86 12.23 10.99
C LEU A 65 10.70 13.21 10.15
N GLU A 66 12.02 13.19 10.32
CA GLU A 66 12.95 14.00 9.52
C GLU A 66 13.16 13.35 8.15
N ILE A 67 13.15 14.15 7.09
CA ILE A 67 13.40 13.65 5.73
C ILE A 67 14.87 13.27 5.57
N LEU A 68 15.11 11.97 5.35
CA LEU A 68 16.44 11.41 5.08
C LEU A 68 16.72 11.36 3.58
N GLU A 69 15.73 10.92 2.78
CA GLU A 69 15.83 10.84 1.33
C GLU A 69 14.49 11.18 0.66
N ARG A 70 14.55 11.70 -0.57
CA ARG A 70 13.38 11.88 -1.43
C ARG A 70 13.75 11.59 -2.88
N HIS A 71 13.03 10.67 -3.48
CA HIS A 71 13.20 10.31 -4.88
C HIS A 71 11.89 10.37 -5.62
N VAL A 72 11.96 10.85 -6.87
CA VAL A 72 10.85 10.83 -7.82
C VAL A 72 11.30 10.00 -9.01
N TYR A 73 10.39 9.21 -9.56
CA TYR A 73 10.59 8.47 -10.79
C TYR A 73 9.38 8.66 -11.71
N GLU A 74 9.65 8.68 -13.01
CA GLU A 74 8.62 8.79 -14.03
C GLU A 74 8.88 7.76 -15.12
N GLU A 75 7.82 7.09 -15.58
CA GLU A 75 7.86 6.21 -16.73
C GLU A 75 6.49 6.12 -17.41
N PRO A 76 6.42 5.70 -18.68
CA PRO A 76 5.14 5.40 -19.34
C PRO A 76 4.35 4.31 -18.60
N VAL A 77 3.03 4.47 -18.53
CA VAL A 77 2.13 3.48 -17.94
C VAL A 77 2.17 2.18 -18.77
N ARG A 78 2.35 1.04 -18.10
CA ARG A 78 2.51 -0.27 -18.74
C ARG A 78 1.19 -1.01 -19.01
N MET A 79 0.08 -0.56 -18.40
CA MET A 79 -1.24 -1.20 -18.50
C MET A 79 -2.38 -0.17 -18.56
N ALA A 80 -3.39 -0.43 -19.40
CA ALA A 80 -4.61 0.40 -19.45
C ALA A 80 -5.39 0.37 -18.12
N TYR A 81 -6.25 1.38 -17.89
CA TYR A 81 -7.09 1.43 -16.69
C TYR A 81 -8.08 0.26 -16.65
N VAL A 82 -7.96 -0.58 -15.62
CA VAL A 82 -8.93 -1.63 -15.30
C VAL A 82 -9.22 -1.57 -13.80
N PRO A 83 -10.48 -1.32 -13.39
CA PRO A 83 -10.87 -1.29 -11.98
C PRO A 83 -10.44 -2.54 -11.21
N GLY A 84 -9.78 -2.34 -10.06
CA GLY A 84 -9.25 -3.42 -9.23
C GLY A 84 -7.91 -4.03 -9.67
N LEU A 85 -7.30 -3.52 -10.75
CA LEU A 85 -5.95 -3.87 -11.21
C LEU A 85 -4.96 -2.70 -11.15
N LEU A 86 -5.31 -1.65 -10.41
CA LEU A 86 -4.53 -0.40 -10.33
C LEU A 86 -3.06 -0.64 -9.96
N SER A 87 -2.79 -1.58 -9.04
CA SER A 87 -1.42 -1.93 -8.65
C SER A 87 -0.50 -2.35 -9.81
N PHE A 88 -1.03 -2.95 -10.88
CA PHE A 88 -0.23 -3.32 -12.06
C PHE A 88 0.17 -2.10 -12.92
N ARG A 89 -0.61 -1.02 -12.83
CA ARG A 89 -0.29 0.26 -13.50
C ARG A 89 0.76 1.06 -12.74
N GLU A 90 0.71 0.98 -11.41
CA GLU A 90 1.40 1.92 -10.52
C GLU A 90 2.71 1.37 -9.95
N ILE A 91 2.75 0.10 -9.56
CA ILE A 91 3.93 -0.48 -8.90
C ILE A 91 5.21 -0.41 -9.74
N PRO A 92 5.21 -0.61 -11.08
CA PRO A 92 6.43 -0.46 -11.87
C PRO A 92 7.17 0.87 -11.60
N CYS A 93 6.42 1.98 -11.58
CA CYS A 93 7.00 3.30 -11.40
C CYS A 93 7.43 3.53 -9.95
N ILE A 94 6.67 2.98 -8.99
CA ILE A 94 7.07 2.94 -7.57
C ILE A 94 8.40 2.21 -7.39
N LEU A 95 8.57 1.06 -8.05
CA LEU A 95 9.82 0.29 -8.00
C LEU A 95 11.00 1.07 -8.59
N GLY A 96 10.76 1.85 -9.65
CA GLY A 96 11.76 2.76 -10.21
C GLY A 96 12.18 3.86 -9.23
N ALA A 97 11.26 4.38 -8.40
CA ALA A 97 11.58 5.31 -7.32
C ALA A 97 12.31 4.62 -6.14
N PHE A 98 11.87 3.43 -5.74
CA PHE A 98 12.53 2.62 -4.70
C PHE A 98 13.97 2.26 -5.07
N ALA A 99 14.23 1.96 -6.34
CA ALA A 99 15.58 1.64 -6.83
C ALA A 99 16.59 2.80 -6.66
N ARG A 100 16.11 4.02 -6.38
CA ARG A 100 16.96 5.20 -6.12
C ARG A 100 17.30 5.40 -4.65
N LEU A 101 16.60 4.73 -3.73
CA LEU A 101 16.90 4.79 -2.30
C LEU A 101 18.30 4.21 -2.04
N LYS A 102 19.07 4.91 -1.20
CA LYS A 102 20.42 4.45 -0.79
C LYS A 102 20.36 3.50 0.39
N GLN A 103 19.31 3.59 1.21
CA GLN A 103 19.05 2.68 2.32
C GLN A 103 17.64 2.08 2.25
N GLN A 104 17.50 0.87 2.77
CA GLN A 104 16.22 0.16 2.81
C GLN A 104 15.39 0.66 4.01
N PRO A 105 14.10 1.00 3.83
CA PRO A 105 13.22 1.34 4.94
C PRO A 105 12.88 0.12 5.80
N ASP A 106 12.59 0.34 7.08
CA ASP A 106 12.09 -0.70 7.98
C ASP A 106 10.59 -0.96 7.75
N LEU A 107 9.85 0.09 7.41
CA LEU A 107 8.41 0.06 7.16
C LEU A 107 8.03 0.96 5.97
N VAL A 108 7.04 0.55 5.19
CA VAL A 108 6.55 1.31 4.03
C VAL A 108 5.07 1.63 4.17
N MET A 109 4.71 2.91 4.09
CA MET A 109 3.33 3.40 4.06
C MET A 109 2.96 3.81 2.63
N VAL A 110 1.85 3.29 2.12
CA VAL A 110 1.41 3.48 0.73
C VAL A 110 0.06 4.21 0.71
N ASP A 111 -0.07 5.30 -0.06
CA ASP A 111 -1.37 5.90 -0.36
C ASP A 111 -2.21 4.93 -1.22
N GLY A 112 -3.05 4.14 -0.56
CA GLY A 112 -3.79 3.06 -1.21
C GLY A 112 -4.16 1.94 -0.24
N GLN A 113 -4.83 0.91 -0.78
CA GLN A 113 -5.31 -0.21 0.03
C GLN A 113 -4.24 -1.31 0.16
N GLY A 114 -4.21 -1.99 1.31
CA GLY A 114 -3.58 -3.29 1.52
C GLY A 114 -4.58 -4.42 1.29
N ILE A 115 -4.85 -5.24 2.31
CA ILE A 115 -5.83 -6.33 2.20
C ILE A 115 -7.30 -5.85 2.10
N ALA A 116 -7.58 -4.56 2.33
CA ALA A 116 -8.90 -3.93 2.11
C ALA A 116 -9.24 -3.77 0.62
N HIS A 117 -9.27 -4.90 -0.08
CA HIS A 117 -9.41 -5.02 -1.53
C HIS A 117 -10.33 -6.22 -1.85
N PRO A 118 -11.10 -6.22 -2.97
CA PRO A 118 -12.01 -7.32 -3.32
C PRO A 118 -11.33 -8.70 -3.40
N ARG A 119 -10.01 -8.70 -3.60
CA ARG A 119 -9.17 -9.91 -3.75
C ARG A 119 -8.07 -10.01 -2.68
N ARG A 120 -8.15 -9.21 -1.61
CA ARG A 120 -7.14 -9.14 -0.52
C ARG A 120 -5.72 -8.83 -0.98
N LEU A 121 -5.59 -8.18 -2.14
CA LEU A 121 -4.32 -7.75 -2.72
C LEU A 121 -4.46 -6.36 -3.33
N GLY A 122 -4.49 -5.35 -2.47
CA GLY A 122 -4.33 -3.95 -2.88
C GLY A 122 -2.86 -3.61 -3.17
N ILE A 123 -2.62 -2.35 -3.53
CA ILE A 123 -1.28 -1.88 -3.90
C ILE A 123 -0.25 -2.04 -2.78
N ALA A 124 -0.62 -1.80 -1.51
CA ALA A 124 0.32 -1.93 -0.39
C ALA A 124 0.75 -3.39 -0.18
N SER A 125 -0.19 -4.34 -0.26
CA SER A 125 0.10 -5.78 -0.16
C SER A 125 0.94 -6.26 -1.34
N HIS A 126 0.58 -5.81 -2.54
CA HIS A 126 1.28 -6.22 -3.76
C HIS A 126 2.72 -5.67 -3.79
N LEU A 127 2.92 -4.40 -3.43
CA LEU A 127 4.24 -3.81 -3.28
C LEU A 127 5.05 -4.54 -2.22
N GLY A 128 4.46 -4.81 -1.05
CA GLY A 128 5.13 -5.50 0.06
C GLY A 128 5.65 -6.89 -0.31
N LEU A 129 4.88 -7.67 -1.08
CA LEU A 129 5.35 -8.95 -1.63
C LEU A 129 6.53 -8.77 -2.59
N TRP A 130 6.53 -7.70 -3.39
CA TRP A 130 7.58 -7.45 -4.37
C TRP A 130 8.90 -7.04 -3.71
N ILE A 131 8.85 -6.08 -2.78
CA ILE A 131 10.04 -5.55 -2.10
C ILE A 131 10.42 -6.37 -0.85
N ASN A 132 9.58 -7.34 -0.47
CA ASN A 132 9.72 -8.20 0.71
C ASN A 132 9.89 -7.42 2.03
N LEU A 133 9.15 -6.32 2.19
CA LEU A 133 9.16 -5.46 3.38
C LEU A 133 7.78 -5.34 4.02
N PRO A 134 7.73 -4.98 5.32
CA PRO A 134 6.50 -4.57 5.97
C PRO A 134 5.85 -3.39 5.24
N THR A 135 4.56 -3.52 4.92
CA THR A 135 3.79 -2.46 4.25
C THR A 135 2.44 -2.21 4.92
N ILE A 136 2.02 -0.94 4.96
CA ILE A 136 0.69 -0.50 5.39
C ILE A 136 0.02 0.27 4.24
N GLY A 137 -1.24 -0.04 3.99
CA GLY A 137 -2.09 0.76 3.11
C GLY A 137 -2.85 1.83 3.89
N CYS A 138 -2.73 3.08 3.44
CA CYS A 138 -3.36 4.26 4.01
C CYS A 138 -4.24 4.94 2.95
N ALA A 139 -5.54 4.62 2.92
CA ALA A 139 -6.45 5.11 1.89
C ALA A 139 -7.44 6.17 2.39
N LYS A 140 -7.92 7.00 1.46
CA LYS A 140 -8.85 8.13 1.71
C LYS A 140 -10.33 7.76 1.57
N SER A 141 -10.62 6.55 1.10
CA SER A 141 -11.98 6.05 0.88
C SER A 141 -12.05 4.53 1.03
N ILE A 142 -13.24 4.01 1.29
CA ILE A 142 -13.50 2.58 1.37
C ILE A 142 -13.62 2.04 -0.05
N LEU A 143 -12.78 1.05 -0.39
CA LEU A 143 -12.90 0.31 -1.65
C LEU A 143 -13.94 -0.81 -1.54
N VAL A 144 -13.92 -1.56 -0.42
CA VAL A 144 -14.88 -2.64 -0.12
C VAL A 144 -15.16 -2.70 1.37
N GLY A 145 -16.30 -3.32 1.71
CA GLY A 145 -16.68 -3.57 3.09
C GLY A 145 -17.48 -2.43 3.71
N SER A 146 -17.79 -2.60 4.99
CA SER A 146 -18.55 -1.65 5.80
C SER A 146 -18.03 -1.64 7.23
N HIS A 147 -18.38 -0.59 7.97
CA HIS A 147 -17.96 -0.40 9.35
C HIS A 147 -19.13 0.13 10.20
N PRO A 148 -19.12 -0.12 11.53
CA PRO A 148 -20.07 0.50 12.44
C PRO A 148 -19.79 2.00 12.61
N ALA A 149 -20.61 2.72 13.36
CA ALA A 149 -20.38 4.13 13.64
C ALA A 149 -18.99 4.36 14.29
N LEU A 150 -18.25 5.32 13.74
CA LEU A 150 -16.90 5.69 14.21
C LEU A 150 -16.99 6.94 15.11
N GLY A 151 -16.30 6.91 16.24
CA GLY A 151 -16.14 8.07 17.13
C GLY A 151 -15.44 9.26 16.44
N ASP A 152 -15.64 10.46 16.98
CA ASP A 152 -15.07 11.69 16.39
C ASP A 152 -13.73 12.09 17.02
N GLU A 153 -13.35 11.45 18.12
CA GLU A 153 -12.08 11.69 18.80
C GLU A 153 -10.90 11.14 18.00
N VAL A 154 -9.79 11.88 17.96
CA VAL A 154 -8.54 11.43 17.34
C VAL A 154 -8.09 10.11 17.96
N GLY A 155 -7.69 9.16 17.12
CA GLY A 155 -7.32 7.80 17.54
C GLY A 155 -8.51 6.84 17.66
N SER A 156 -9.76 7.32 17.58
CA SER A 156 -10.92 6.43 17.46
C SER A 156 -10.78 5.56 16.22
N TRP A 157 -11.04 4.27 16.35
CA TRP A 157 -11.11 3.38 15.20
C TRP A 157 -12.18 2.30 15.37
N VAL A 158 -12.65 1.79 14.24
CA VAL A 158 -13.58 0.64 14.17
C VAL A 158 -13.12 -0.34 13.09
N PRO A 159 -13.40 -1.65 13.23
CA PRO A 159 -13.01 -2.61 12.21
C PRO A 159 -13.79 -2.38 10.91
N LEU A 160 -13.07 -2.39 9.79
CA LEU A 160 -13.65 -2.48 8.45
C LEU A 160 -13.84 -3.96 8.11
N LYS A 161 -15.07 -4.36 7.79
CA LYS A 161 -15.43 -5.76 7.52
C LYS A 161 -15.94 -5.96 6.10
N ASP A 162 -15.50 -7.03 5.45
CA ASP A 162 -16.01 -7.48 4.16
C ASP A 162 -16.23 -9.00 4.19
N ARG A 163 -17.43 -9.45 3.84
CA ARG A 163 -17.80 -10.89 3.82
C ARG A 163 -17.50 -11.62 5.13
N GLY A 164 -17.70 -10.95 6.27
CA GLY A 164 -17.46 -11.50 7.61
C GLY A 164 -16.01 -11.44 8.09
N GLU A 165 -15.08 -10.98 7.27
CA GLU A 165 -13.65 -10.87 7.59
C GLU A 165 -13.30 -9.42 7.95
N ILE A 166 -12.44 -9.22 8.96
CA ILE A 166 -11.82 -7.91 9.23
C ILE A 166 -10.69 -7.70 8.22
N ILE A 167 -10.79 -6.64 7.43
CA ILE A 167 -9.87 -6.33 6.33
C ILE A 167 -9.11 -5.02 6.55
N GLY A 168 -9.37 -4.33 7.67
CA GLY A 168 -8.75 -3.06 7.99
C GLY A 168 -9.43 -2.38 9.16
N ALA A 169 -9.09 -1.11 9.36
CA ALA A 169 -9.69 -0.22 10.33
C ALA A 169 -10.06 1.10 9.66
N VAL A 170 -11.17 1.69 10.11
CA VAL A 170 -11.53 3.06 9.79
C VAL A 170 -11.08 3.91 10.97
N LEU A 171 -10.05 4.74 10.76
CA LEU A 171 -9.31 5.47 11.79
C LEU A 171 -9.54 6.97 11.70
N ARG A 172 -9.86 7.60 12.84
CA ARG A 172 -9.96 9.05 12.99
C ARG A 172 -8.58 9.65 13.24
N THR A 173 -7.93 10.13 12.18
CA THR A 173 -6.60 10.78 12.32
C THR A 173 -6.69 12.25 12.73
N ARG A 174 -7.83 12.90 12.50
CA ARG A 174 -8.15 14.26 12.97
C ARG A 174 -9.66 14.35 13.26
N SER A 175 -10.05 15.13 14.26
CA SER A 175 -11.47 15.35 14.59
C SER A 175 -12.22 16.04 13.45
N HIS A 176 -13.50 15.73 13.26
CA HIS A 176 -14.40 16.37 12.30
C HIS A 176 -14.01 16.27 10.80
N VAL A 177 -12.99 15.49 10.43
CA VAL A 177 -12.63 15.23 9.02
C VAL A 177 -12.88 13.79 8.63
N LYS A 178 -12.94 13.51 7.31
CA LYS A 178 -13.09 12.13 6.82
C LYS A 178 -12.00 11.22 7.41
N PRO A 179 -12.37 10.04 7.94
CA PRO A 179 -11.39 9.12 8.50
C PRO A 179 -10.52 8.50 7.40
N MET A 180 -9.39 7.95 7.81
CA MET A 180 -8.52 7.15 6.96
C MET A 180 -8.87 5.67 7.04
N ILE A 181 -8.67 4.95 5.95
CA ILE A 181 -8.80 3.50 5.90
C ILE A 181 -7.40 2.91 6.00
N ILE A 182 -7.13 2.25 7.12
CA ILE A 182 -5.87 1.59 7.40
C ILE A 182 -6.05 0.10 7.15
N SER A 183 -5.19 -0.49 6.34
CA SER A 183 -5.19 -1.94 6.12
C SER A 183 -3.77 -2.45 6.01
N LEU A 184 -3.49 -3.58 6.66
CA LEU A 184 -2.19 -4.21 6.55
C LEU A 184 -1.89 -4.55 5.09
N GLY A 185 -0.64 -4.34 4.69
CA GLY A 185 -0.13 -4.68 3.37
C GLY A 185 0.50 -6.07 3.39
N HIS A 186 1.68 -6.20 4.01
CA HIS A 186 2.46 -7.43 4.11
C HIS A 186 3.35 -7.39 5.36
N ARG A 187 3.60 -8.53 6.02
CA ARG A 187 4.55 -8.69 7.14
C ARG A 187 4.29 -7.77 8.34
N ILE A 188 3.04 -7.38 8.52
CA ILE A 188 2.56 -6.57 9.63
C ILE A 188 1.13 -6.99 9.97
N SER A 189 0.81 -6.98 11.26
CA SER A 189 -0.52 -7.22 11.77
C SER A 189 -1.41 -5.99 11.62
N LEU A 190 -2.73 -6.17 11.67
CA LEU A 190 -3.65 -5.04 11.65
C LEU A 190 -3.50 -4.16 12.91
N GLU A 191 -3.28 -4.79 14.07
CA GLU A 191 -3.10 -4.09 15.33
C GLU A 191 -1.90 -3.14 15.25
N THR A 192 -0.74 -3.64 14.84
CA THR A 192 0.47 -2.82 14.63
C THR A 192 0.32 -1.80 13.51
N SER A 193 -0.52 -2.06 12.50
CA SER A 193 -0.79 -1.07 11.44
C SER A 193 -1.54 0.18 11.93
N ILE A 194 -2.26 0.09 13.06
CA ILE A 194 -3.10 1.17 13.60
C ILE A 194 -2.33 2.08 14.57
N HIS A 195 -1.24 1.59 15.16
CA HIS A 195 -0.49 2.23 16.24
C HIS A 195 0.89 2.71 15.79
#